data_AF-A0A354I886-F1
#
_entry.id   AF-A0A354I886-F1
#
_cell.length_a   1.000
_cell.length_b   1.000
_cell.length_c   1.000
_cell.angle_alpha   90.00
_cell.angle_beta   90.00
_cell.angle_gamma   90.00
#
_symmetry.space_group_name_H-M   'P 1'
#
loop_
_entity.id
_entity.type
_entity.pdbx_description
1 polymer ?
#
loop_
_entity_poly.entity_id
_entity_poly.type
_entity_poly.pdbx_seq_one_letter_code
_entity_poly.pdbx_strand_id
1 'polypeptide(L)'
;MRSRYKKGSMEEENVKKLEKAGMVWDAQEYRWELYYKAAEEYKRQFGDLEIPCSYVTEGGKKLGVWLNNQKSSYRKKCRNASDFDRESAVMGFYRDFVEFQQQDRQAEEKGHGLTKEQIQKLEALGICWEGKSESSFERKYQIAMEYFKEHGNLEMPSVFIYKGVNLGKWLNELRLARKNSGLKNQTLTKEKVQKLNQIGMVWEKKDSWEYRC
;
A
#
# COMPACT_ATOMS: atom_id res chain seq x y z
N MET A 1 30.49 -14.02 -11.45
CA MET A 1 30.71 -12.65 -11.95
C MET A 1 30.22 -11.60 -10.94
N ARG A 2 28.91 -11.40 -10.73
CA ARG A 2 28.36 -10.48 -9.71
C ARG A 2 28.84 -10.76 -8.27
N SER A 3 29.00 -12.03 -7.91
CA SER A 3 29.56 -12.45 -6.61
C SER A 3 31.04 -12.13 -6.43
N ARG A 4 31.83 -12.04 -7.52
CA ARG A 4 33.25 -11.67 -7.49
C ARG A 4 33.40 -10.14 -7.39
N TYR A 5 32.55 -9.39 -8.10
CA TYR A 5 32.42 -7.94 -7.93
C TYR A 5 32.07 -7.57 -6.49
N LYS A 6 31.05 -8.22 -5.92
CA LYS A 6 30.63 -8.00 -4.52
C LYS A 6 31.70 -8.38 -3.48
N LYS A 7 32.69 -9.19 -3.86
CA LYS A 7 33.84 -9.58 -3.02
C LYS A 7 35.07 -8.71 -3.27
N GLY A 8 34.98 -7.67 -4.12
CA GLY A 8 36.12 -6.79 -4.47
C GLY A 8 37.23 -7.50 -5.27
N SER A 9 36.96 -8.69 -5.80
CA SER A 9 37.96 -9.54 -6.48
C SER A 9 37.93 -9.33 -8.00
N MET A 10 37.57 -8.13 -8.46
CA MET A 10 37.55 -7.77 -9.89
C MET A 10 38.44 -6.58 -10.15
N GLU A 11 39.14 -6.65 -11.26
CA GLU A 11 39.96 -5.57 -11.80
C GLU A 11 39.08 -4.42 -12.30
N GLU A 12 39.44 -3.18 -11.93
CA GLU A 12 38.66 -1.97 -12.22
C GLU A 12 38.40 -1.76 -13.71
N GLU A 13 39.34 -2.14 -14.57
CA GLU A 13 39.20 -2.00 -16.02
C GLU A 13 38.07 -2.90 -16.57
N ASN A 14 37.93 -4.10 -16.01
CA ASN A 14 36.86 -5.03 -16.38
C ASN A 14 35.50 -4.56 -15.85
N VAL A 15 35.47 -3.91 -14.69
CA VAL A 15 34.25 -3.28 -14.16
C VAL A 15 33.78 -2.16 -15.08
N LYS A 16 34.67 -1.22 -15.47
CA LYS A 16 34.33 -0.11 -16.38
C LYS A 16 33.83 -0.58 -17.75
N LYS A 17 34.42 -1.65 -18.31
CA LYS A 17 33.96 -2.26 -19.58
C LYS A 17 32.53 -2.80 -19.46
N LEU A 18 32.21 -3.43 -18.33
CA LEU A 18 30.89 -4.01 -18.08
C LEU A 18 29.84 -2.94 -17.74
N GLU A 19 30.21 -1.88 -17.03
CA GLU A 19 29.34 -0.70 -16.83
C GLU A 19 28.99 -0.04 -18.16
N LYS A 20 29.97 0.13 -19.05
CA LYS A 20 29.76 0.66 -20.40
C LYS A 20 28.85 -0.24 -21.25
N ALA A 21 28.82 -1.55 -20.98
CA ALA A 21 27.91 -2.50 -21.60
C ALA A 21 26.51 -2.54 -20.95
N GLY A 22 26.22 -1.69 -19.96
CA GLY A 22 24.92 -1.64 -19.28
C GLY A 22 24.69 -2.77 -18.28
N MET A 23 25.77 -3.36 -17.74
CA MET A 23 25.67 -4.49 -16.82
C MET A 23 25.08 -4.06 -15.48
N VAL A 24 23.91 -4.62 -15.14
CA VAL A 24 23.32 -4.47 -13.81
C VAL A 24 24.05 -5.36 -12.80
N TRP A 25 24.74 -4.74 -11.85
CA TRP A 25 25.52 -5.42 -10.81
C TRP A 25 24.66 -5.95 -9.66
N ASP A 26 23.67 -5.16 -9.24
CA ASP A 26 22.68 -5.58 -8.25
C ASP A 26 21.30 -5.73 -8.91
N ALA A 27 20.97 -6.97 -9.28
CA ALA A 27 19.68 -7.27 -9.87
C ALA A 27 18.51 -7.07 -8.89
N GLN A 28 18.75 -7.11 -7.59
CA GLN A 28 17.73 -6.92 -6.57
C GLN A 28 17.41 -5.43 -6.41
N GLU A 29 18.43 -4.58 -6.34
CA GLU A 29 18.27 -3.12 -6.29
C GLU A 29 17.60 -2.60 -7.57
N TYR A 30 18.07 -3.05 -8.74
CA TYR A 30 17.44 -2.68 -10.01
C TYR A 30 15.96 -3.08 -10.07
N ARG A 31 15.62 -4.29 -9.59
CA ARG A 31 14.21 -4.69 -9.48
C ARG A 31 13.46 -3.79 -8.51
N TRP A 32 14.04 -3.47 -7.36
CA TRP A 32 13.41 -2.59 -6.37
C TRP A 32 13.12 -1.21 -6.97
N GLU A 33 14.09 -0.59 -7.66
CA GLU A 33 13.92 0.69 -8.34
C GLU A 33 12.82 0.67 -9.40
N LEU A 34 12.71 -0.42 -10.18
CA LEU A 34 11.64 -0.56 -11.16
C LEU A 34 10.25 -0.59 -10.51
N TYR A 35 10.10 -1.24 -9.36
CA TYR A 35 8.84 -1.24 -8.62
C TYR A 35 8.58 0.09 -7.92
N TYR A 36 9.64 0.75 -7.43
CA TYR A 36 9.55 2.09 -6.86
C TYR A 36 9.04 3.12 -7.87
N LYS A 37 9.58 3.14 -9.09
CA LYS A 37 9.08 4.00 -10.17
C LYS A 37 7.62 3.72 -10.52
N ALA A 38 7.23 2.45 -10.56
CA ALA A 38 5.83 2.07 -10.78
C ALA A 38 4.91 2.53 -9.63
N ALA A 39 5.40 2.55 -8.38
CA ALA A 39 4.66 3.07 -7.24
C ALA A 39 4.51 4.60 -7.33
N GLU A 40 5.56 5.31 -7.74
CA GLU A 40 5.53 6.76 -7.97
C GLU A 40 4.53 7.15 -9.07
N GLU A 41 4.53 6.43 -10.20
CA GLU A 41 3.56 6.61 -11.28
C GLU A 41 2.13 6.38 -10.80
N TYR A 42 1.90 5.32 -10.02
CA TYR A 42 0.59 5.04 -9.43
C TYR A 42 0.16 6.16 -8.50
N LYS A 43 1.05 6.63 -7.60
CA LYS A 43 0.76 7.76 -6.71
C LYS A 43 0.42 9.03 -7.50
N ARG A 44 1.11 9.30 -8.60
CA ARG A 44 0.82 10.44 -9.47
C ARG A 44 -0.57 10.34 -10.12
N GLN A 45 -1.02 9.14 -10.45
CA GLN A 45 -2.33 8.91 -11.09
C GLN A 45 -3.49 8.90 -10.10
N PHE A 46 -3.32 8.26 -8.94
CA PHE A 46 -4.41 7.98 -8.00
C PHE A 46 -4.31 8.79 -6.69
N GLY A 47 -3.20 9.49 -6.45
CA GLY A 47 -2.97 10.32 -5.27
C GLY A 47 -2.53 9.55 -4.01
N ASP A 48 -2.70 8.23 -3.98
CA ASP A 48 -2.37 7.37 -2.84
C ASP A 48 -1.51 6.16 -3.23
N LEU A 49 -0.97 5.48 -2.22
CA LEU A 49 -0.24 4.20 -2.35
C LEU A 49 -1.02 3.02 -1.76
N GLU A 50 -2.34 3.15 -1.63
CA GLU A 50 -3.19 2.07 -1.10
C GLU A 50 -3.65 1.14 -2.21
N ILE A 51 -2.67 0.41 -2.72
CA ILE A 51 -2.85 -0.48 -3.86
C ILE A 51 -3.45 -1.81 -3.39
N PRO A 52 -4.54 -2.30 -4.02
CA PRO A 52 -5.03 -3.65 -3.79
C PRO A 52 -3.93 -4.69 -4.05
N CYS A 53 -3.82 -5.74 -3.23
CA CYS A 53 -2.76 -6.75 -3.38
C CYS A 53 -2.82 -7.49 -4.73
N SER A 54 -3.98 -7.51 -5.40
CA SER A 54 -4.17 -8.10 -6.72
C SER A 54 -3.84 -7.17 -7.88
N TYR A 55 -3.49 -5.90 -7.61
CA TYR A 55 -3.23 -4.92 -8.67
C TYR A 55 -1.94 -5.25 -9.44
N VAL A 56 -2.04 -5.18 -10.76
CA VAL A 56 -0.96 -5.39 -11.72
C VAL A 56 -0.91 -4.16 -12.62
N THR A 57 0.27 -3.59 -12.81
CA THR A 57 0.47 -2.46 -13.73
C THR A 57 0.31 -2.91 -15.18
N GLU A 58 0.12 -1.95 -16.10
CA GLU A 58 0.05 -2.21 -17.55
C GLU A 58 1.26 -3.01 -18.07
N GLY A 59 2.44 -2.79 -17.49
CA GLY A 59 3.65 -3.54 -17.78
C GLY A 59 3.76 -4.91 -17.09
N GLY A 60 2.66 -5.48 -16.60
CA GLY A 60 2.61 -6.81 -15.97
C GLY A 60 3.24 -6.91 -14.57
N LYS A 61 3.61 -5.78 -13.94
CA LYS A 61 4.28 -5.79 -12.64
C LYS A 61 3.24 -5.90 -11.52
N LYS A 62 3.36 -6.91 -10.65
CA LYS A 62 2.47 -7.15 -9.51
C LYS A 62 2.75 -6.18 -8.36
N LEU A 63 2.52 -4.89 -8.59
CA LEU A 63 2.86 -3.81 -7.67
C LEU A 63 2.16 -3.95 -6.31
N GLY A 64 0.90 -4.40 -6.30
CA GLY A 64 0.15 -4.62 -5.06
C GLY A 64 0.78 -5.70 -4.15
N VAL A 65 1.26 -6.80 -4.73
CA VAL A 65 1.97 -7.85 -3.99
C VAL A 65 3.31 -7.31 -3.47
N TRP A 66 4.02 -6.55 -4.30
CA TRP A 66 5.32 -5.98 -3.92
C TRP A 66 5.20 -5.04 -2.71
N LEU A 67 4.27 -4.07 -2.73
CA LEU A 67 4.03 -3.18 -1.59
C LEU A 67 3.64 -3.93 -0.32
N ASN A 68 2.80 -4.96 -0.43
CA ASN A 68 2.40 -5.77 0.71
C ASN A 68 3.60 -6.55 1.31
N ASN A 69 4.52 -7.01 0.46
CA ASN A 69 5.76 -7.64 0.91
C ASN A 69 6.66 -6.62 1.63
N GLN A 70 6.78 -5.38 1.12
CA GLN A 70 7.54 -4.33 1.81
C GLN A 70 6.95 -4.02 3.19
N LYS A 71 5.63 -3.82 3.29
CA LYS A 71 4.95 -3.62 4.59
C LYS A 71 5.16 -4.81 5.54
N SER A 72 5.10 -6.04 5.03
CA SER A 72 5.34 -7.23 5.85
C SER A 72 6.78 -7.33 6.34
N SER A 73 7.76 -6.99 5.50
CA SER A 73 9.17 -6.95 5.87
C SER A 73 9.44 -5.88 6.92
N TYR A 74 8.85 -4.69 6.78
CA TYR A 74 8.93 -3.62 7.78
C TYR A 74 8.36 -4.07 9.13
N ARG A 75 7.15 -4.66 9.15
CA ARG A 75 6.54 -5.19 10.38
C ARG A 75 7.39 -6.27 11.05
N LYS A 76 7.97 -7.18 10.27
CA LYS A 76 8.90 -8.19 10.81
C LYS A 76 10.14 -7.53 11.43
N LYS A 77 10.66 -6.47 10.82
CA LYS A 77 11.79 -5.68 11.36
C LYS A 77 11.41 -5.01 12.68
N CYS A 78 10.28 -4.29 12.73
CA CYS A 78 9.79 -3.63 13.95
C CYS A 78 9.41 -4.63 15.06
N ARG A 79 8.90 -5.81 14.71
CA ARG A 79 8.57 -6.85 15.68
C ARG A 79 9.82 -7.41 16.37
N ASN A 80 10.94 -7.45 15.67
CA ASN A 80 12.22 -7.92 16.21
C ASN A 80 13.05 -6.80 16.85
N ALA A 81 12.61 -5.55 16.77
CA ALA A 81 13.18 -4.43 17.52
C ALA A 81 12.80 -4.55 19.00
N SER A 82 13.71 -4.12 19.89
CA SER A 82 13.51 -4.16 21.34
C SER A 82 12.32 -3.30 21.77
N ASP A 83 11.78 -3.58 22.97
CA ASP A 83 10.56 -2.94 23.48
C ASP A 83 10.61 -1.40 23.53
N PHE A 84 11.80 -0.80 23.55
CA PHE A 84 12.01 0.66 23.58
C PHE A 84 11.70 1.37 22.25
N ASP A 85 11.89 0.69 21.11
CA ASP A 85 11.68 1.28 19.77
C ASP A 85 10.20 1.21 19.32
N ARG A 86 9.37 0.45 20.04
CA ARG A 86 7.97 0.17 19.67
C ARG A 86 7.04 1.36 19.86
N GLU A 87 7.26 2.20 20.87
CA GLU A 87 6.43 3.40 21.11
C GLU A 87 6.69 4.52 20.10
N SER A 88 7.94 4.68 19.63
CA SER A 88 8.29 5.70 18.62
C SER A 88 7.71 5.39 17.23
N ALA A 89 7.46 4.12 16.90
CA ALA A 89 6.94 3.71 15.58
C ALA A 89 5.42 3.85 15.45
N VAL A 90 4.69 3.95 16.57
CA VAL A 90 3.21 3.95 16.58
C VAL A 90 2.61 5.34 16.38
N MET A 91 3.36 6.42 16.65
CA MET A 91 2.75 7.77 16.75
C MET A 91 2.96 8.70 15.57
N GLY A 92 3.61 8.27 14.47
CA GLY A 92 3.59 9.04 13.20
C GLY A 92 4.04 10.51 13.29
N PHE A 93 4.78 10.90 14.33
CA PHE A 93 5.17 12.28 14.60
C PHE A 93 6.69 12.39 14.74
N TYR A 94 7.42 11.94 13.71
CA TYR A 94 8.87 12.09 13.61
C TYR A 94 9.24 13.50 13.14
N ARG A 95 9.00 14.52 13.98
CA ARG A 95 9.58 15.86 13.74
C ARG A 95 10.68 16.24 14.74
N ASP A 96 10.69 15.71 15.97
CA ASP A 96 11.61 16.23 17.00
C ASP A 96 12.67 15.25 17.52
N PHE A 97 12.77 14.03 16.96
CA PHE A 97 13.79 13.04 17.36
C PHE A 97 14.96 12.90 16.36
N VAL A 98 14.96 13.68 15.27
CA VAL A 98 15.94 13.52 14.16
C VAL A 98 17.32 14.11 14.46
N GLU A 99 17.52 14.80 15.59
CA GLU A 99 18.82 15.42 15.91
C GLU A 99 19.67 14.74 16.99
N PHE A 100 19.20 13.67 17.63
CA PHE A 100 19.99 13.05 18.70
C PHE A 100 20.51 11.66 18.31
N GLN A 101 21.85 11.58 18.21
CA GLN A 101 22.70 10.40 18.01
C GLN A 101 23.14 10.12 16.56
N GLN A 102 23.85 11.10 15.98
CA GLN A 102 25.00 10.80 15.12
C GLN A 102 26.19 10.43 16.03
N GLN A 103 26.38 9.14 16.30
CA GLN A 103 27.66 8.48 16.63
C GLN A 103 27.32 7.12 17.24
N ASP A 104 27.03 6.15 16.39
CA ASP A 104 27.61 4.81 16.48
C ASP A 104 26.94 3.85 15.49
N ARG A 105 27.76 2.90 15.03
CA ARG A 105 27.39 1.67 14.33
C ARG A 105 27.29 1.77 12.81
N GLN A 106 28.47 1.86 12.18
CA GLN A 106 28.72 1.14 10.93
C GLN A 106 28.46 -0.35 11.15
N ALA A 107 27.21 -0.76 10.99
CA ALA A 107 26.83 -2.12 10.72
C ALA A 107 25.95 -2.06 9.48
N GLU A 108 26.55 -2.34 8.32
CA GLU A 108 25.79 -2.82 7.18
C GLU A 108 24.96 -4.02 7.65
N GLU A 109 23.70 -3.79 8.02
CA GLU A 109 22.75 -4.83 8.40
C GLU A 109 22.49 -5.70 7.17
N LYS A 110 23.36 -6.69 6.97
CA LYS A 110 23.26 -7.75 5.97
C LYS A 110 22.09 -8.66 6.37
N GLY A 111 20.89 -8.25 5.96
CA GLY A 111 19.69 -9.05 6.03
C GLY A 111 18.88 -8.90 4.74
N HIS A 112 18.12 -9.94 4.38
CA HIS A 112 17.13 -9.90 3.30
C HIS A 112 15.92 -9.02 3.65
N GLY A 113 16.15 -7.76 4.05
CA GLY A 113 15.15 -6.80 4.50
C GLY A 113 15.33 -5.43 3.85
N LEU A 114 14.33 -4.55 4.02
CA LEU A 114 14.36 -3.17 3.53
C LEU A 114 15.55 -2.41 4.12
N THR A 115 16.31 -1.73 3.27
CA THR A 115 17.38 -0.81 3.71
C THR A 115 16.75 0.47 4.28
N LYS A 116 17.52 1.21 5.09
CA LYS A 116 17.06 2.51 5.64
C LYS A 116 16.69 3.50 4.53
N GLU A 117 17.49 3.55 3.47
CA GLU A 117 17.23 4.39 2.30
C GLU A 117 15.95 4.00 1.56
N GLN A 118 15.67 2.70 1.43
CA GLN A 118 14.44 2.20 0.81
C GLN A 118 13.20 2.57 1.64
N ILE A 119 13.31 2.56 2.97
CA ILE A 119 12.24 3.01 3.88
C ILE A 119 11.98 4.50 3.69
N GLN A 120 13.02 5.34 3.73
CA GLN A 120 12.90 6.79 3.53
C GLN A 120 12.28 7.15 2.18
N LYS A 121 12.67 6.47 1.10
CA LYS A 121 12.08 6.64 -0.22
C LYS A 121 10.58 6.33 -0.21
N LEU A 122 10.16 5.24 0.44
CA LEU A 122 8.74 4.87 0.55
C LEU A 122 7.94 5.81 1.47
N GLU A 123 8.56 6.33 2.52
CA GLU A 123 7.97 7.35 3.41
C GLU A 123 7.79 8.70 2.72
N ALA A 124 8.76 9.12 1.90
CA ALA A 124 8.61 10.29 1.03
C ALA A 124 7.44 10.12 0.04
N LEU A 125 7.19 8.89 -0.39
CA LEU A 125 5.99 8.57 -1.16
C LEU A 125 4.71 8.49 -0.30
N GLY A 126 4.78 8.62 1.02
CA GLY A 126 3.61 8.62 1.90
C GLY A 126 2.99 7.25 2.09
N ILE A 127 3.81 6.19 2.15
CA ILE A 127 3.31 4.84 2.42
C ILE A 127 2.77 4.75 3.85
N CYS A 128 1.52 4.30 4.01
CA CYS A 128 0.99 3.95 5.33
C CYS A 128 1.45 2.53 5.72
N TRP A 129 2.25 2.42 6.78
CA TRP A 129 2.75 1.13 7.30
C TRP A 129 1.70 0.33 8.10
N GLU A 130 0.67 1.02 8.59
CA GLU A 130 -0.40 0.46 9.43
C GLU A 130 -1.33 -0.56 8.74
N GLY A 131 -2.06 -1.31 9.57
CA GLY A 131 -2.93 -2.43 9.21
C GLY A 131 -4.17 -2.04 8.39
N LYS A 132 -4.63 -2.99 7.57
CA LYS A 132 -5.66 -2.92 6.51
C LYS A 132 -7.07 -2.41 6.88
N SER A 133 -7.36 -1.97 8.10
CA SER A 133 -8.76 -1.86 8.58
C SER A 133 -9.35 -0.45 8.52
N GLU A 134 -8.67 0.57 9.06
CA GLU A 134 -9.28 1.89 9.26
C GLU A 134 -9.00 2.88 8.11
N SER A 135 -7.75 2.98 7.66
CA SER A 135 -7.37 3.78 6.49
C SER A 135 -8.15 3.36 5.22
N SER A 136 -8.39 2.06 5.06
CA SER A 136 -9.13 1.47 3.94
C SER A 136 -10.61 1.86 3.92
N PHE A 137 -11.26 2.09 5.08
CA PHE A 137 -12.66 2.53 5.11
C PHE A 137 -12.78 4.00 4.71
N GLU A 138 -12.00 4.88 5.37
CA GLU A 138 -12.07 6.32 5.12
C GLU A 138 -11.70 6.62 3.65
N ARG A 139 -10.68 5.95 3.10
CA ARG A 139 -10.34 6.06 1.69
C ARG A 139 -11.50 5.70 0.76
N LYS A 140 -12.10 4.51 0.95
CA LYS A 140 -13.21 4.07 0.10
C LYS A 140 -14.44 4.97 0.25
N TYR A 141 -14.65 5.52 1.46
CA TYR A 141 -15.67 6.51 1.74
C TYR A 141 -15.44 7.81 0.97
N GLN A 142 -14.22 8.36 0.98
CA GLN A 142 -13.87 9.56 0.20
C GLN A 142 -14.12 9.35 -1.29
N ILE A 143 -13.67 8.21 -1.84
CA ILE A 143 -13.88 7.86 -3.24
C ILE A 143 -15.37 7.72 -3.58
N ALA A 144 -16.17 7.09 -2.70
CA ALA A 144 -17.61 6.99 -2.88
C ALA A 144 -18.31 8.36 -2.78
N MET A 145 -17.83 9.26 -1.92
CA MET A 145 -18.34 10.62 -1.81
C MET A 145 -18.04 11.42 -3.09
N GLU A 146 -16.85 11.29 -3.67
CA GLU A 146 -16.51 11.91 -4.97
C GLU A 146 -17.41 11.38 -6.09
N TYR A 147 -17.58 10.05 -6.18
CA TYR A 147 -18.48 9.45 -7.15
C TYR A 147 -19.92 9.95 -6.99
N PHE A 148 -20.41 10.06 -5.74
CA PHE A 148 -21.74 10.59 -5.46
C PHE A 148 -21.88 12.06 -5.87
N LYS A 149 -20.84 12.89 -5.69
CA LYS A 149 -20.84 14.27 -6.18
C LYS A 149 -20.91 14.36 -7.70
N GLU A 150 -20.26 13.44 -8.42
CA GLU A 150 -20.22 13.42 -9.89
C GLU A 150 -21.49 12.85 -10.52
N HIS A 151 -22.06 11.78 -9.93
CA HIS A 151 -23.15 11.01 -10.53
C HIS A 151 -24.49 11.10 -9.79
N GLY A 152 -24.51 11.56 -8.55
CA GLY A 152 -25.71 11.68 -7.72
C GLY A 152 -26.32 10.35 -7.27
N ASN A 153 -25.68 9.21 -7.56
CA ASN A 153 -26.11 7.88 -7.15
C ASN A 153 -24.95 7.03 -6.63
N LEU A 154 -25.27 5.93 -5.91
CA LEU A 154 -24.30 4.91 -5.46
C LEU A 154 -24.73 3.50 -5.90
N GLU A 155 -25.58 3.45 -6.91
CA GLU A 155 -26.11 2.22 -7.48
C GLU A 155 -25.24 1.76 -8.64
N MET A 156 -24.28 0.93 -8.32
CA MET A 156 -23.35 0.37 -9.29
C MET A 156 -23.32 -1.16 -9.23
N PRO A 157 -22.96 -1.82 -10.34
CA PRO A 157 -22.69 -3.25 -10.38
C PRO A 157 -21.55 -3.64 -9.43
N SER A 158 -21.54 -4.88 -8.93
CA SER A 158 -20.51 -5.40 -8.02
C SER A 158 -19.09 -5.42 -8.62
N VAL A 159 -18.99 -5.34 -9.94
CA VAL A 159 -17.72 -5.32 -10.69
C VAL A 159 -17.22 -3.92 -10.99
N PHE A 160 -17.95 -2.87 -10.59
CA PHE A 160 -17.60 -1.50 -10.92
C PHE A 160 -16.33 -1.03 -10.18
N ILE A 161 -15.35 -0.57 -10.95
CA ILE A 161 -14.07 -0.05 -10.47
C ILE A 161 -14.01 1.44 -10.76
N TYR A 162 -13.77 2.24 -9.72
CA TYR A 162 -13.60 3.69 -9.83
C TYR A 162 -12.33 4.09 -9.08
N LYS A 163 -11.48 4.88 -9.75
CA LYS A 163 -10.15 5.29 -9.25
C LYS A 163 -9.33 4.12 -8.66
N GLY A 164 -9.35 2.96 -9.34
CA GLY A 164 -8.61 1.76 -8.95
C GLY A 164 -9.19 0.97 -7.77
N VAL A 165 -10.33 1.40 -7.23
CA VAL A 165 -11.05 0.72 -6.14
C VAL A 165 -12.32 0.09 -6.67
N ASN A 166 -12.55 -1.18 -6.36
CA ASN A 166 -13.82 -1.84 -6.65
C ASN A 166 -14.88 -1.37 -5.63
N LEU A 167 -15.50 -0.22 -5.93
CA LEU A 167 -16.55 0.38 -5.12
C LEU A 167 -17.79 -0.51 -5.06
N GLY A 168 -18.19 -1.12 -6.19
CA GLY A 168 -19.39 -1.95 -6.24
C GLY A 168 -19.33 -3.17 -5.30
N LYS A 169 -18.19 -3.86 -5.29
CA LYS A 169 -17.92 -4.95 -4.34
C LYS A 169 -17.93 -4.45 -2.90
N TRP A 170 -17.26 -3.33 -2.64
CA TRP A 170 -17.20 -2.76 -1.29
C TRP A 170 -18.58 -2.36 -0.74
N LEU A 171 -19.42 -1.71 -1.54
CA LEU A 171 -20.78 -1.36 -1.15
C LEU A 171 -21.64 -2.61 -0.87
N ASN A 172 -21.45 -3.69 -1.63
CA ASN A 172 -22.11 -4.97 -1.35
C ASN A 172 -21.59 -5.65 -0.08
N GLU A 173 -20.28 -5.60 0.19
CA GLU A 173 -19.71 -6.08 1.46
C GLU A 173 -20.33 -5.35 2.66
N LEU A 174 -20.56 -4.03 2.55
CA LEU A 174 -21.24 -3.24 3.58
C LEU A 174 -22.70 -3.67 3.78
N ARG A 175 -23.46 -3.90 2.70
CA ARG A 175 -24.85 -4.40 2.77
C ARG A 175 -24.91 -5.77 3.45
N LEU A 176 -24.01 -6.69 3.08
CA LEU A 176 -23.92 -8.02 3.67
C LEU A 176 -23.51 -7.96 5.15
N ALA A 177 -22.55 -7.10 5.50
CA ALA A 177 -22.12 -6.92 6.88
C ALA A 177 -23.26 -6.42 7.78
N ARG A 178 -24.13 -5.54 7.27
CA ARG A 178 -25.34 -5.09 7.98
C ARG A 178 -26.40 -6.19 8.12
N LYS A 179 -26.62 -7.01 7.07
CA LYS A 179 -27.56 -8.15 7.13
C LYS A 179 -27.10 -9.22 8.14
N ASN A 180 -25.80 -9.44 8.23
CA ASN A 180 -25.18 -10.45 9.08
C ASN A 180 -24.79 -9.92 10.48
N SER A 181 -25.14 -8.67 10.84
CA SER A 181 -24.71 -8.05 12.10
C SER A 181 -25.27 -8.73 13.37
N GLY A 182 -26.23 -9.65 13.23
CA GLY A 182 -26.67 -10.54 14.32
C GLY A 182 -25.66 -11.63 14.70
N LEU A 183 -24.65 -11.88 13.87
CA LEU A 183 -23.63 -12.92 14.05
C LEU A 183 -22.28 -12.30 14.42
N LYS A 184 -22.12 -11.86 15.67
CA LYS A 184 -20.85 -11.59 16.40
C LYS A 184 -19.67 -10.85 15.71
N ASN A 185 -19.82 -10.28 14.52
CA ASN A 185 -18.75 -9.60 13.80
C ASN A 185 -19.01 -8.09 13.79
N GLN A 186 -18.40 -7.38 14.75
CA GLN A 186 -18.52 -5.94 14.94
C GLN A 186 -17.67 -5.15 13.92
N THR A 187 -17.86 -5.41 12.62
CA THR A 187 -17.10 -4.75 11.55
C THR A 187 -17.69 -3.39 11.15
N LEU A 188 -18.99 -3.17 11.45
CA LEU A 188 -19.73 -1.95 11.09
C LEU A 188 -20.17 -1.21 12.38
N THR A 189 -19.42 -0.18 12.77
CA THR A 189 -19.82 0.69 13.89
C THR A 189 -20.99 1.59 13.49
N LYS A 190 -21.80 2.03 14.47
CA LYS A 190 -22.93 2.94 14.23
C LYS A 190 -22.48 4.24 13.54
N GLU A 191 -21.31 4.74 13.89
CA GLU A 191 -20.70 5.94 13.29
C GLU A 191 -20.44 5.77 11.79
N LYS A 192 -19.90 4.61 11.36
CA LYS A 192 -19.67 4.31 9.93
C LYS A 192 -20.97 4.26 9.14
N VAL A 193 -22.04 3.72 9.73
CA VAL A 193 -23.37 3.71 9.11
C VAL A 193 -23.91 5.13 8.96
N GLN A 194 -23.75 5.98 9.97
CA GLN A 194 -24.18 7.37 9.90
C GLN A 194 -23.46 8.14 8.79
N LYS A 195 -22.13 8.01 8.68
CA LYS A 195 -21.35 8.61 7.57
C LYS A 195 -21.89 8.16 6.21
N LEU A 196 -22.14 6.87 6.02
CA LEU A 196 -22.68 6.33 4.77
C LEU A 196 -24.10 6.81 4.47
N ASN A 197 -24.94 7.00 5.49
CA ASN A 197 -26.29 7.53 5.30
C ASN A 197 -26.26 9.00 4.83
N GLN A 198 -25.27 9.80 5.26
CA GLN A 198 -25.13 11.20 4.83
C GLN A 198 -24.85 11.34 3.33
N ILE A 199 -24.16 10.38 2.72
CA ILE A 199 -23.89 10.36 1.28
C ILE A 199 -24.99 9.71 0.44
N GLY A 200 -26.14 9.36 1.04
CA GLY A 200 -27.26 8.75 0.32
C GLY A 200 -27.10 7.25 0.02
N MET A 201 -26.37 6.51 0.87
CA MET A 201 -26.18 5.06 0.69
C MET A 201 -27.51 4.29 0.78
N VAL A 202 -27.90 3.66 -0.34
CA VAL A 202 -29.06 2.77 -0.39
C VAL A 202 -28.65 1.36 0.06
N TRP A 203 -29.24 0.92 1.17
CA TRP A 203 -28.96 -0.38 1.80
C TRP A 203 -29.72 -1.54 1.17
N GLU A 204 -30.92 -1.29 0.67
CA GLU A 204 -31.79 -2.28 0.04
C GLU A 204 -31.73 -2.11 -1.47
N LYS A 205 -31.16 -3.07 -2.19
CA LYS A 205 -31.38 -3.15 -3.64
C LYS A 205 -32.74 -3.76 -3.85
N LYS A 206 -33.67 -3.00 -4.44
CA LYS A 206 -34.92 -3.56 -4.96
C LYS A 206 -34.52 -4.54 -6.07
N ASP A 207 -34.83 -5.80 -5.89
CA ASP A 207 -34.43 -6.81 -6.85
C ASP A 207 -35.05 -6.50 -8.22
N SER A 208 -34.26 -6.64 -9.28
CA SER A 208 -34.66 -6.38 -10.67
C SER A 208 -35.72 -7.37 -11.22
N TRP A 209 -36.25 -8.29 -10.42
CA TRP A 209 -37.25 -9.27 -10.87
C TRP A 209 -38.66 -8.67 -11.04
N GLU A 210 -38.92 -7.46 -10.55
CA GLU A 210 -40.25 -6.82 -10.63
C GLU A 210 -40.59 -6.17 -12.00
N TYR A 211 -39.69 -6.19 -12.99
CA TYR A 211 -39.88 -5.56 -14.31
C TYR A 211 -39.83 -6.55 -15.49
N ARG A 212 -39.98 -7.85 -15.23
CA ARG A 212 -40.27 -8.85 -16.28
C ARG A 212 -41.75 -9.21 -16.23
N CYS A 213 -42.61 -8.31 -16.69
CA CYS A 213 -43.99 -8.60 -17.06
C CYS A 213 -44.19 -8.16 -18.51
#